data_AF-A0A0Q8BU19-F1
#
_entry.id   AF-A0A0Q8BU19-F1
#
_cell.length_a   1.000
_cell.length_b   1.000
_cell.length_c   1.000
_cell.angle_alpha   90.00
_cell.angle_beta   90.00
_cell.angle_gamma   90.00
#
_symmetry.space_group_name_H-M   'P 1'
#
loop_
_entity.id
_entity.type
_entity.pdbx_description
1 polymer ?
#
loop_
_entity_poly.entity_id
_entity_poly.type
_entity_poly.pdbx_seq_one_letter_code
_entity_poly.pdbx_strand_id
1 'polypeptide(L)'
;MQGVARNFFTLAIIYALFGMALGLSMSISQDHSQMPTHAHTMVAGWLMSAVFAFFYHLFPTAAGKMLATVHFWLTAVSGILLLAGLFLLLGGNASIEPLVALASMGFYAAMFLFAFIALPALWKRN
;
A
#
# COMPACT_ATOMS: atom_id res chain seq x y z
N MET A 1 -4.72 4.96 17.94
CA MET A 1 -5.32 4.60 16.64
C MET A 1 -6.30 3.43 16.82
N GLN A 2 -7.51 3.49 16.26
CA GLN A 2 -8.52 2.41 16.31
C GLN A 2 -9.16 2.20 14.93
N GLY A 3 -9.81 1.05 14.71
CA GLY A 3 -10.49 0.74 13.46
C GLY A 3 -9.57 0.70 12.24
N VAL A 4 -10.01 1.28 11.12
CA VAL A 4 -9.27 1.32 9.84
C VAL A 4 -7.88 1.95 9.97
N ALA A 5 -7.71 2.95 10.83
CA ALA A 5 -6.41 3.57 11.08
C ALA A 5 -5.41 2.56 11.66
N ARG A 6 -5.85 1.74 12.63
CA ARG A 6 -5.03 0.67 13.20
C ARG A 6 -4.66 -0.36 12.13
N ASN A 7 -5.63 -0.77 11.31
CA ASN A 7 -5.41 -1.77 10.27
C ASN A 7 -4.38 -1.30 9.23
N PHE A 8 -4.48 -0.06 8.76
CA PHE A 8 -3.48 0.53 7.85
C PHE A 8 -2.09 0.61 8.49
N PHE A 9 -2.00 0.97 9.77
CA PHE A 9 -0.70 1.06 10.44
C PHE A 9 -0.07 -0.32 10.65
N THR A 10 -0.88 -1.33 10.98
CA THR A 10 -0.43 -2.73 11.03
C THR A 10 0.08 -3.20 9.67
N LEU A 11 -0.66 -2.91 8.59
CA LEU A 11 -0.25 -3.24 7.23
C LEU A 11 1.05 -2.54 6.84
N ALA A 12 1.21 -1.26 7.22
CA ALA A 12 2.45 -0.54 7.03
C ALA A 12 3.63 -1.30 7.66
N ILE A 13 3.56 -1.61 8.96
CA ILE A 13 4.63 -2.32 9.68
C ILE A 13 5.02 -3.62 8.97
N ILE A 14 4.03 -4.38 8.50
CA ILE A 14 4.27 -5.61 7.73
C ILE A 14 5.09 -5.29 6.47
N TYR A 15 4.67 -4.29 5.67
CA TYR A 15 5.43 -3.89 4.48
C TYR A 15 6.84 -3.38 4.81
N ALA A 16 7.04 -2.63 5.89
CA ALA A 16 8.38 -2.20 6.29
C ALA A 16 9.29 -3.39 6.58
N LEU A 17 8.80 -4.39 7.31
CA LEU A 17 9.59 -5.58 7.62
C LEU A 17 10.00 -6.33 6.35
N PHE A 18 9.05 -6.59 5.45
CA PHE A 18 9.35 -7.27 4.18
C PHE A 18 10.22 -6.43 3.23
N GLY A 19 9.96 -5.13 3.14
CA GLY A 19 10.73 -4.21 2.31
C GLY A 19 12.17 -4.07 2.76
N MET A 20 12.41 -3.92 4.07
CA MET A 20 13.76 -3.91 4.63
C MET A 20 14.46 -5.26 4.47
N ALA A 21 13.76 -6.37 4.68
CA ALA A 21 14.33 -7.71 4.44
C ALA A 21 14.78 -7.88 2.99
N LEU A 22 13.98 -7.44 2.01
CA LEU A 22 14.35 -7.46 0.59
C LEU A 22 15.52 -6.51 0.28
N GLY A 23 15.56 -5.33 0.91
CA GLY A 23 16.69 -4.40 0.78
C GLY A 23 18.00 -5.01 1.29
N LEU A 24 17.95 -5.65 2.46
CA LEU A 24 19.09 -6.38 3.03
C LEU A 24 19.52 -7.54 2.14
N SER A 25 18.57 -8.33 1.61
CA SER A 25 18.92 -9.45 0.73
C SER A 25 19.65 -8.98 -0.52
N MET A 26 19.18 -7.89 -1.16
CA MET A 26 19.86 -7.30 -2.32
C MET A 26 21.26 -6.76 -1.97
N SER A 27 21.39 -6.11 -0.81
CA SER A 27 22.69 -5.61 -0.35
C SER A 27 23.68 -6.73 -0.03
N ILE A 28 23.22 -7.86 0.51
CA ILE A 28 24.09 -9.00 0.85
C ILE A 28 24.50 -9.75 -0.41
N SER A 29 23.57 -10.00 -1.34
CA SER A 29 23.85 -10.74 -2.58
C SER A 29 24.50 -9.89 -3.67
N GLN A 30 24.47 -8.56 -3.55
CA GLN A 30 24.79 -7.59 -4.60
C GLN A 30 23.90 -7.68 -5.85
N ASP A 31 22.85 -8.50 -5.83
CA ASP A 31 21.85 -8.56 -6.88
C ASP A 31 20.72 -7.57 -6.61
N HIS A 32 20.61 -6.57 -7.49
CA HIS A 32 19.61 -5.51 -7.39
C HIS A 32 18.44 -5.68 -8.37
N SER A 33 18.26 -6.88 -8.94
CA SER A 33 17.14 -7.22 -9.83
C SER A 33 15.77 -6.89 -9.22
N GLN A 34 15.63 -6.97 -7.90
CA GLN A 34 14.40 -6.69 -7.15
C GLN A 34 14.30 -5.24 -6.64
N MET A 35 15.16 -4.33 -7.11
CA MET A 35 15.14 -2.92 -6.69
C MET A 35 13.76 -2.27 -6.87
N PRO A 36 13.02 -2.49 -7.97
CA PRO A 36 11.67 -1.94 -8.12
C PRO A 36 10.70 -2.50 -7.06
N THR A 37 10.72 -3.81 -6.78
CA THR A 37 9.87 -4.44 -5.76
C THR A 37 10.15 -3.85 -4.38
N HIS A 38 11.43 -3.66 -4.02
CA HIS A 38 11.83 -3.02 -2.78
C HIS A 38 11.31 -1.59 -2.68
N ALA A 39 11.52 -0.77 -3.72
CA ALA A 39 11.08 0.62 -3.75
C ALA A 39 9.56 0.76 -3.58
N HIS A 40 8.78 -0.06 -4.30
CA HIS A 40 7.32 -0.06 -4.17
C HIS A 40 6.87 -0.56 -2.79
N THR A 41 7.55 -1.56 -2.23
CA THR A 41 7.25 -2.04 -0.87
C THR A 41 7.48 -0.95 0.18
N MET A 42 8.58 -0.19 0.06
CA MET A 42 8.91 0.87 1.02
C MET A 42 8.04 2.13 0.85
N VAL A 43 7.74 2.54 -0.39
CA VAL A 43 6.98 3.77 -0.65
C VAL A 43 5.47 3.51 -0.66
N ALA A 44 4.99 2.63 -1.55
CA ALA A 44 3.56 2.37 -1.70
C ALA A 44 3.03 1.48 -0.56
N GLY A 45 3.82 0.49 -0.13
CA GLY A 45 3.49 -0.37 1.00
C GLY A 45 3.60 0.37 2.33
N TRP A 46 4.83 0.58 2.82
CA TRP A 46 5.09 1.17 4.13
C TRP A 46 4.63 2.62 4.25
N LEU A 47 5.24 3.54 3.48
CA LEU A 47 5.06 4.97 3.72
C LEU A 47 3.61 5.41 3.44
N MET A 48 3.02 4.98 2.33
CA MET A 48 1.66 5.39 1.98
C MET A 48 0.61 4.79 2.91
N SER A 49 0.74 3.52 3.32
CA SER A 49 -0.17 2.92 4.32
C SER A 49 -0.07 3.64 5.67
N ALA A 50 1.14 4.04 6.08
CA ALA A 50 1.32 4.85 7.29
C ALA A 50 0.62 6.22 7.16
N VAL A 51 0.74 6.89 6.01
CA VAL A 51 0.04 8.15 5.73
C VAL A 51 -1.49 7.97 5.83
N PHE A 52 -2.04 6.90 5.24
CA PHE A 52 -3.47 6.61 5.36
C PHE A 52 -3.90 6.34 6.80
N ALA A 53 -3.09 5.61 7.57
CA ALA A 53 -3.34 5.37 8.98
C ALA A 53 -3.39 6.68 9.78
N PHE A 54 -2.41 7.57 9.59
CA PHE A 54 -2.39 8.86 10.27
C PHE A 54 -3.57 9.74 9.84
N PHE A 55 -3.91 9.77 8.55
CA PHE A 55 -5.09 10.48 8.07
C PHE A 55 -6.35 9.99 8.79
N TYR A 56 -6.64 8.68 8.78
CA TYR A 56 -7.83 8.16 9.45
C TYR A 56 -7.78 8.30 10.98
N HIS A 57 -6.59 8.38 11.57
CA HIS A 57 -6.46 8.69 12.99
C HIS A 57 -6.85 10.15 13.31
N LEU A 58 -6.42 11.09 12.48
CA LEU A 58 -6.66 12.52 12.64
C LEU A 58 -8.08 12.94 12.23
N PHE A 59 -8.70 12.22 11.30
CA PHE A 59 -10.05 12.48 10.80
C PHE A 59 -11.02 11.35 11.20
N PRO A 60 -11.40 11.22 12.49
CA PRO A 60 -12.19 10.10 12.99
C PRO A 60 -13.58 10.00 12.34
N THR A 61 -14.19 11.12 11.94
CA THR A 61 -15.47 11.13 11.21
C THR A 61 -15.33 10.50 9.81
N ALA A 62 -14.19 10.66 9.15
CA ALA A 62 -13.92 9.98 7.88
C ALA A 62 -13.65 8.49 8.10
N ALA A 63 -12.94 8.15 9.18
CA ALA A 63 -12.63 6.76 9.54
C ALA A 63 -13.84 5.92 9.92
N GLY A 64 -14.90 6.53 10.48
CA GLY A 64 -16.13 5.83 10.85
C GLY A 64 -17.04 5.44 9.67
N LYS A 65 -16.71 5.85 8.44
CA LYS A 65 -17.53 5.56 7.25
C LYS A 65 -17.16 4.21 6.64
N MET A 66 -18.16 3.48 6.11
CA MET A 66 -17.97 2.24 5.35
C MET A 66 -16.93 2.39 4.23
N LEU A 67 -16.87 3.56 3.59
CA LEU A 67 -15.94 3.83 2.49
C LEU A 67 -14.47 3.77 2.92
N ALA A 68 -14.16 4.07 4.18
CA ALA A 68 -12.80 3.93 4.71
C ALA A 68 -12.40 2.45 4.84
N THR A 69 -13.35 1.58 5.20
CA THR A 69 -13.13 0.12 5.22
C THR A 69 -12.95 -0.45 3.82
N VAL A 70 -13.74 0.02 2.85
CA VAL A 70 -13.57 -0.35 1.43
C VAL A 70 -12.20 0.10 0.93
N HIS A 71 -11.79 1.33 1.23
CA HIS A 71 -10.45 1.82 0.89
C HIS A 71 -9.37 0.94 1.51
N PHE A 72 -9.47 0.57 2.79
CA PHE A 72 -8.50 -0.33 3.42
C PHE A 72 -8.36 -1.66 2.67
N TRP A 73 -9.47 -2.36 2.43
CA TRP A 73 -9.40 -3.67 1.77
C TRP A 73 -8.95 -3.59 0.32
N LEU A 74 -9.39 -2.56 -0.41
CA LEU A 74 -8.95 -2.35 -1.78
C LEU A 74 -7.44 -2.12 -1.84
N THR A 75 -6.89 -1.23 -0.99
CA THR A 75 -5.46 -0.96 -0.89
C THR A 75 -4.68 -2.20 -0.44
N ALA A 76 -5.18 -2.93 0.56
CA ALA A 76 -4.50 -4.11 1.10
C ALA A 76 -4.40 -5.22 0.05
N VAL A 77 -5.51 -5.61 -0.58
CA VAL A 77 -5.55 -6.69 -1.57
C VAL A 77 -4.74 -6.32 -2.81
N SER A 78 -4.98 -5.14 -3.38
CA SER A 78 -4.25 -4.71 -4.58
C SER A 78 -2.76 -4.52 -4.30
N GLY A 79 -2.38 -3.97 -3.15
CA GLY A 79 -0.98 -3.80 -2.75
C GLY A 79 -0.24 -5.12 -2.57
N ILE A 80 -0.86 -6.10 -1.89
CA ILE A 80 -0.26 -7.42 -1.70
C ILE A 80 -0.06 -8.12 -3.05
N LEU A 81 -1.09 -8.10 -3.91
CA LEU A 81 -1.01 -8.69 -5.25
C LEU A 81 0.04 -8.00 -6.12
N LEU A 82 0.15 -6.67 -6.03
CA LEU A 82 1.13 -5.89 -6.77
C LEU A 82 2.55 -6.28 -6.36
N LEU A 83 2.85 -6.31 -5.07
CA LEU A 83 4.21 -6.56 -4.58
C LEU A 83 4.62 -8.03 -4.75
N ALA A 84 3.73 -8.98 -4.48
CA ALA A 84 3.98 -10.39 -4.75
C ALA A 84 4.13 -10.65 -6.25
N GLY A 85 3.29 -10.03 -7.07
CA GLY A 85 3.36 -10.13 -8.53
C GLY A 85 4.66 -9.54 -9.08
N LEU A 86 5.08 -8.36 -8.61
CA LEU A 86 6.35 -7.73 -9.02
C LEU A 86 7.55 -8.60 -8.65
N PHE A 87 7.55 -9.19 -7.44
CA PHE A 87 8.61 -10.10 -7.03
C PHE A 87 8.76 -11.28 -7.99
N LEU A 88 7.64 -11.92 -8.35
CA LEU A 88 7.62 -13.05 -9.30
C LEU A 88 7.99 -12.62 -10.72
N LEU A 89 7.47 -11.48 -11.18
CA LEU A 89 7.72 -10.95 -12.52
C LEU A 89 9.21 -10.68 -12.72
N LEU A 90 9.82 -9.94 -11.79
CA LEU A 90 11.25 -9.62 -11.82
C LEU A 90 12.13 -10.82 -11.47
N GLY A 91 11.55 -11.86 -10.87
CA GLY A 91 12.18 -13.18 -10.71
C GLY A 91 12.15 -14.04 -11.98
N GLY A 92 11.64 -13.52 -13.10
CA GLY A 92 11.63 -14.18 -14.41
C GLY A 92 10.30 -14.83 -14.81
N ASN A 93 9.25 -14.73 -14.00
CA ASN A 93 7.93 -15.26 -14.35
C ASN A 93 7.09 -14.24 -15.13
N ALA A 94 7.34 -14.11 -16.44
CA ALA A 94 6.63 -13.16 -17.29
C ALA A 94 5.11 -13.38 -17.36
N SER A 95 4.63 -14.60 -17.13
CA SER A 95 3.19 -14.91 -17.20
C SER A 95 2.33 -14.19 -16.16
N ILE A 96 2.95 -13.63 -15.11
CA ILE A 96 2.26 -12.90 -14.04
C ILE A 96 2.00 -11.42 -14.41
N GLU A 97 2.53 -10.93 -15.53
CA GLU A 97 2.36 -9.53 -15.96
C GLU A 97 0.91 -9.05 -15.96
N PRO A 98 -0.10 -9.81 -16.47
CA PRO A 98 -1.49 -9.37 -16.42
C PRO A 98 -2.01 -9.18 -14.97
N LEU A 99 -1.57 -10.01 -14.02
CA LEU A 99 -1.95 -9.86 -12.62
C LEU A 99 -1.32 -8.58 -12.03
N VAL A 100 -0.05 -8.30 -12.34
CA VAL A 100 0.64 -7.08 -11.90
C VAL A 100 -0.08 -5.84 -12.43
N ALA A 101 -0.49 -5.84 -13.69
CA ALA A 101 -1.26 -4.74 -14.29
C ALA A 101 -2.60 -4.54 -13.58
N LEU A 102 -3.37 -5.61 -13.37
CA LEU A 102 -4.66 -5.55 -12.66
C LEU A 102 -4.50 -5.06 -11.21
N ALA A 103 -3.50 -5.55 -10.50
CA ALA A 103 -3.20 -5.11 -9.14
C ALA A 103 -2.81 -3.64 -9.10
N SER A 104 -2.01 -3.17 -10.07
CA SER A 104 -1.64 -1.76 -10.22
C SER A 104 -2.87 -0.87 -10.43
N MET A 105 -3.80 -1.28 -11.29
CA MET A 105 -5.06 -0.55 -11.52
C MET A 105 -5.94 -0.54 -10.27
N GLY A 106 -6.02 -1.64 -9.54
CA GLY A 106 -6.73 -1.71 -8.26
C GLY A 106 -6.14 -0.76 -7.21
N PHE A 107 -4.82 -0.69 -7.13
CA PHE A 107 -4.12 0.20 -6.20
C PHE A 107 -4.30 1.68 -6.58
N TYR A 108 -4.29 1.99 -7.88
CA TYR A 108 -4.60 3.32 -8.39
C TYR A 108 -6.05 3.74 -8.08
N ALA A 109 -7.01 2.83 -8.25
CA ALA A 109 -8.39 3.05 -7.84
C ALA A 109 -8.52 3.28 -6.33
N ALA A 110 -7.71 2.60 -5.52
CA ALA A 110 -7.66 2.81 -4.07
C ALA A 110 -7.18 4.24 -3.73
N MET A 111 -6.18 4.76 -4.45
CA MET A 111 -5.72 6.13 -4.28
C MET A 111 -6.78 7.17 -4.69
N PHE A 112 -7.53 6.92 -5.77
CA PHE A 112 -8.68 7.77 -6.12
C PHE A 112 -9.75 7.75 -5.04
N LEU A 113 -10.05 6.58 -4.49
CA LEU A 113 -11.01 6.45 -3.40
C LEU A 113 -10.54 7.20 -2.16
N PHE A 114 -9.25 7.14 -1.83
CA PHE A 114 -8.66 7.94 -0.77
C PHE A 114 -8.83 9.44 -1.04
N ALA A 115 -8.51 9.92 -2.25
CA ALA A 115 -8.68 11.32 -2.61
C ALA A 115 -10.15 11.77 -2.44
N PHE A 116 -11.11 10.96 -2.88
CA PHE A 116 -12.53 11.22 -2.71
C PHE A 116 -12.96 11.31 -1.23
N ILE A 117 -12.37 10.50 -0.35
CA ILE A 117 -12.63 10.55 1.09
C ILE A 117 -11.93 11.74 1.75
N ALA A 118 -10.67 11.97 1.42
CA ALA A 118 -9.77 12.86 2.14
C ALA A 118 -9.98 14.33 1.79
N LEU A 119 -10.16 14.64 0.51
CA LEU A 119 -10.29 16.02 0.04
C LEU A 119 -11.46 16.76 0.71
N PRO A 120 -12.70 16.19 0.80
CA PRO A 120 -13.79 16.86 1.51
C PRO A 120 -13.53 17.01 3.02
N ALA A 121 -12.77 16.09 3.63
CA ALA A 121 -12.43 16.17 5.04
C ALA A 121 -11.42 17.30 5.34
N LEU A 122 -10.52 17.58 4.39
CA LEU A 122 -9.53 18.66 4.48
C LEU A 122 -10.13 20.04 4.22
N TRP A 123 -11.07 20.15 3.28
CA TRP A 123 -11.67 21.44 2.89
C TRP A 123 -12.96 21.80 3.61
N LYS A 124 -13.48 20.94 4.49
CA LYS A 124 -14.55 21.36 5.41
C LYS A 124 -13.99 22.42 6.35
N ARG A 125 -14.27 23.69 6.05
CA ARG A 125 -14.14 24.79 7.01
C ARG A 125 -15.11 24.53 8.16
N ASN A 126 -14.57 24.45 9.37
CA ASN A 126 -15.37 24.63 10.59
C ASN A 126 -15.95 26.04 10.63
#